data_AF-A0A2A9MIL6-F1
#
_entry.id   AF-A0A2A9MIL6-F1
#
_cell.length_a   1.000
_cell.length_b   1.000
_cell.length_c   1.000
_cell.angle_alpha   90.00
_cell.angle_beta   90.00
_cell.angle_gamma   90.00
#
_symmetry.space_group_name_H-M   'P 1'
#
loop_
_entity.id
_entity.type
_entity.pdbx_description
1 polymer ?
#
loop_
_entity_poly.entity_id
_entity_poly.type
_entity_poly.pdbx_seq_one_letter_code
_entity_poly.pdbx_strand_id
1 'polypeptide(L)'
;MGVYSPARLETSDTGRLRRNASRFLVVLCCVIGVVQLGCLPFSVVGVSAEEAPMCVETESKTTCTCAEPLPSRDAKTGAANLSQKRNSLEVMCKGNLKCAPDELKASTVCAAGTRDLTKCKDVKDGRDASCVYLHTLLAEAPTSIKWQAVSVQGKGTDQSKMLTLGPENIPYVDGQFVVGCMDSSASTTKCTVTVSVEARASATNGQTVRCAYGASSNPSHQTVTLSPSQNSITLVCGKEGVVLPTKVDHTFCSAESDAKEACDGEYKTIMPGFESTWWKADASGYSYTLSIPADKFPREPAKIVVGCQQKESSAGSRDSLYRDSGPTVCTVGVTIEASQATSVSMGVSGVSAFLAGASVNALLAYL
;
A
#
# COMPACT_ATOMS: atom_id res chain seq x y z
N MET A 1 44.93 34.87 -5.03
CA MET A 1 43.99 35.73 -5.79
C MET A 1 42.57 35.30 -5.41
N GLY A 2 41.82 36.23 -4.77
CA GLY A 2 40.39 36.23 -4.32
C GLY A 2 39.80 34.92 -3.78
N VAL A 3 39.49 34.69 -2.50
CA VAL A 3 38.74 35.47 -1.46
C VAL A 3 37.35 35.91 -1.93
N TYR A 4 36.30 35.25 -1.43
CA TYR A 4 35.27 35.85 -0.54
C TYR A 4 34.28 34.78 -0.02
N SER A 5 33.94 34.90 1.26
CA SER A 5 32.86 34.25 2.01
C SER A 5 32.38 35.30 3.05
N PRO A 6 31.38 35.08 3.92
CA PRO A 6 29.92 35.00 3.69
C PRO A 6 29.11 35.93 4.64
N ALA A 7 27.77 35.97 4.52
CA ALA A 7 26.76 36.32 5.56
C ALA A 7 25.36 35.98 4.99
N ARG A 8 24.40 35.25 5.60
CA ARG A 8 23.77 35.11 6.94
C ARG A 8 22.89 36.29 7.38
N LEU A 9 21.68 35.95 7.87
CA LEU A 9 20.59 36.70 8.54
C LEU A 9 19.39 36.97 7.59
N GLU A 10 18.10 36.76 7.90
CA GLU A 10 17.36 36.77 9.17
C GLU A 10 16.06 35.91 9.17
N THR A 11 15.72 35.47 10.39
CA THR A 11 14.41 35.33 11.07
C THR A 11 13.12 34.96 10.32
N SER A 12 12.54 33.86 10.78
CA SER A 12 11.10 33.56 10.77
C SER A 12 10.50 34.08 12.08
N ASP A 13 9.53 35.00 12.00
CA ASP A 13 8.70 35.39 13.13
C ASP A 13 7.20 35.29 12.80
N THR A 14 6.49 35.02 13.87
CA THR A 14 5.11 34.64 14.16
C THR A 14 4.01 35.57 13.63
N GLY A 15 2.78 35.04 13.50
CA GLY A 15 1.62 35.87 13.19
C GLY A 15 0.27 35.15 13.06
N ARG A 16 -0.22 34.58 14.17
CA ARG A 16 -1.59 34.08 14.34
C ARG A 16 -2.52 35.26 14.65
N LEU A 17 -3.62 35.48 13.91
CA LEU A 17 -4.86 36.20 14.33
C LEU A 17 -5.93 36.02 13.23
N ARG A 18 -6.96 35.16 13.37
CA ARG A 18 -8.24 35.30 14.09
C ARG A 18 -9.16 36.46 13.63
N ARG A 19 -10.37 36.03 13.23
CA ARG A 19 -11.72 36.63 13.39
C ARG A 19 -12.29 37.56 12.30
N ASN A 20 -13.34 37.00 11.71
CA ASN A 20 -14.73 37.45 11.71
C ASN A 20 -15.13 38.72 10.95
N ALA A 21 -15.96 38.45 9.94
CA ALA A 21 -17.32 38.98 9.77
C ALA A 21 -17.53 40.49 9.91
N SER A 22 -17.94 41.11 8.80
CA SER A 22 -19.09 42.00 8.88
C SER A 22 -19.80 42.08 7.55
N ARG A 23 -21.12 41.90 7.62
CA ARG A 23 -22.09 42.16 6.56
C ARG A 23 -22.21 43.67 6.39
N PHE A 24 -22.23 44.19 5.17
CA PHE A 24 -22.95 45.43 4.90
C PHE A 24 -23.72 45.35 3.59
N LEU A 25 -24.98 45.72 3.73
CA LEU A 25 -26.09 45.64 2.79
C LEU A 25 -26.24 47.03 2.12
N VAL A 26 -26.38 47.02 0.79
CA VAL A 26 -27.19 47.91 -0.06
C VAL A 26 -27.05 49.42 0.09
N VAL A 27 -26.68 50.11 -0.99
CA VAL A 27 -27.46 51.26 -1.51
C VAL A 27 -27.40 51.27 -3.04
N LEU A 28 -28.59 51.32 -3.65
CA LEU A 28 -28.90 51.47 -5.06
C LEU A 28 -28.93 52.96 -5.41
N CYS A 29 -28.17 53.41 -6.42
CA CYS A 29 -28.41 54.68 -7.10
C CYS A 29 -28.36 54.48 -8.61
N CYS A 30 -29.54 54.47 -9.23
CA CYS A 30 -29.74 54.65 -10.66
C CYS A 30 -29.44 56.11 -11.04
N VAL A 31 -28.58 56.34 -12.03
CA VAL A 31 -28.67 57.54 -12.87
C VAL A 31 -28.52 57.11 -14.33
N ILE A 32 -29.50 57.54 -15.12
CA ILE A 32 -29.71 57.25 -16.53
C ILE A 32 -28.76 58.12 -17.37
N GLY A 33 -28.07 57.50 -18.32
CA GLY A 33 -27.34 58.17 -19.39
C GLY A 33 -27.58 57.45 -20.72
N VAL A 34 -28.35 58.09 -21.60
CA VAL A 34 -28.64 57.63 -22.96
C VAL A 34 -27.56 58.18 -23.91
N VAL A 35 -27.34 57.47 -25.03
CA VAL A 35 -26.76 57.92 -26.32
C VAL A 35 -25.30 57.49 -26.59
N GLN A 36 -25.09 56.37 -27.31
CA GLN A 36 -24.72 56.36 -28.74
C GLN A 36 -24.48 54.93 -29.28
N LEU A 37 -24.98 54.73 -30.51
CA LEU A 37 -24.73 53.61 -31.40
C LEU A 37 -23.23 53.46 -31.70
N GLY A 38 -22.66 52.30 -31.39
CA GLY A 38 -21.34 51.86 -31.83
C GLY A 38 -21.37 50.35 -32.05
N CYS A 39 -21.29 49.92 -33.31
CA CYS A 39 -21.22 48.53 -33.71
C CYS A 39 -19.91 47.92 -33.19
N LEU A 40 -19.98 46.95 -32.29
CA LEU A 40 -18.83 46.11 -31.92
C LEU A 40 -19.18 44.65 -32.14
N PRO A 41 -18.28 43.86 -32.75
CA PRO A 41 -18.52 42.45 -33.02
C PRO A 41 -18.63 41.70 -31.69
N PHE A 42 -19.75 41.00 -31.51
CA PHE A 42 -19.87 39.95 -30.52
C PHE A 42 -18.78 38.91 -30.82
N SER A 43 -17.64 39.01 -30.11
CA SER A 43 -16.77 37.87 -29.94
C SER A 43 -17.55 36.91 -29.07
N VAL A 44 -18.21 35.94 -29.71
CA VAL A 44 -18.69 34.74 -29.04
C VAL A 44 -17.42 34.11 -28.47
N VAL A 45 -17.17 34.33 -27.18
CA VAL A 45 -16.25 33.50 -26.43
C VAL A 45 -16.87 32.11 -26.49
N GLY A 46 -16.39 31.29 -27.42
CA GLY A 46 -16.69 29.88 -27.43
C GLY A 46 -16.22 29.35 -26.09
N VAL A 47 -17.17 29.12 -25.18
CA VAL A 47 -16.95 28.29 -24.01
C VAL A 47 -16.62 26.92 -24.60
N SER A 48 -15.33 26.63 -24.69
CA SER A 48 -14.84 25.28 -24.98
C SER A 48 -15.42 24.41 -23.89
N ALA A 49 -16.45 23.63 -24.19
CA ALA A 49 -16.96 22.63 -23.28
C ALA A 49 -15.79 21.70 -22.97
N GLU A 50 -15.29 21.78 -21.73
CA GLU A 50 -14.28 20.88 -21.21
C GLU A 50 -14.87 19.46 -21.32
N GLU A 51 -14.31 18.66 -22.23
CA GLU A 51 -14.82 17.32 -22.48
C GLU A 51 -14.63 16.50 -21.20
N ALA A 52 -15.73 15.99 -20.64
CA ALA A 52 -15.69 15.26 -19.37
C ALA A 52 -14.70 14.08 -19.46
N PRO A 53 -13.92 13.84 -18.39
CA PRO A 53 -12.94 12.76 -18.37
C PRO A 53 -13.62 11.40 -18.59
N MET A 54 -12.96 10.51 -19.32
CA MET A 54 -13.48 9.18 -19.63
C MET A 54 -13.71 8.34 -18.36
N CYS A 55 -12.83 8.50 -17.38
CA CYS A 55 -12.86 7.80 -16.11
C CYS A 55 -13.04 8.81 -14.97
N VAL A 56 -14.01 8.53 -14.10
CA VAL A 56 -14.32 9.33 -12.92
C VAL A 56 -14.02 8.48 -11.70
N GLU A 57 -13.20 9.01 -10.80
CA GLU A 57 -12.82 8.35 -9.56
C GLU A 57 -13.68 8.83 -8.39
N THR A 58 -14.10 7.90 -7.56
CA THR A 58 -14.64 8.14 -6.22
C THR A 58 -13.70 7.52 -5.18
N GLU A 59 -14.04 7.60 -3.90
CA GLU A 59 -13.20 7.02 -2.83
C GLU A 59 -12.99 5.52 -2.98
N SER A 60 -14.04 4.76 -3.36
CA SER A 60 -14.00 3.29 -3.41
C SER A 60 -14.05 2.71 -4.82
N LYS A 61 -14.41 3.52 -5.83
CA LYS A 61 -14.69 3.04 -7.18
C LYS A 61 -14.24 4.01 -8.26
N THR A 62 -13.69 3.47 -9.35
CA THR A 62 -13.51 4.18 -10.62
C THR A 62 -14.54 3.71 -11.63
N THR A 63 -15.24 4.64 -12.29
CA THR A 63 -16.16 4.33 -13.40
C THR A 63 -15.61 4.93 -14.68
N CYS A 64 -15.32 4.08 -15.67
CA CYS A 64 -14.89 4.47 -17.00
C CYS A 64 -16.02 4.29 -18.00
N THR A 65 -16.39 5.36 -18.70
CA THR A 65 -17.49 5.37 -19.68
C THR A 65 -16.97 5.63 -21.09
N CYS A 66 -17.27 4.71 -22.00
CA CYS A 66 -17.07 4.88 -23.44
C CYS A 66 -18.43 5.03 -24.10
N ALA A 67 -18.68 6.14 -24.80
CA ALA A 67 -19.94 6.43 -25.47
C ALA A 67 -19.71 6.99 -26.87
N GLU A 68 -20.58 6.63 -27.81
CA GLU A 68 -20.64 7.26 -29.13
C GLU A 68 -21.52 8.54 -29.12
N PRO A 69 -21.27 9.51 -30.01
CA PRO A 69 -20.20 9.55 -31.01
C PRO A 69 -18.85 9.89 -30.36
N LEU A 70 -17.81 9.16 -30.74
CA LEU A 70 -16.45 9.52 -30.36
C LEU A 70 -16.01 10.73 -31.21
N PRO A 71 -15.50 11.82 -30.60
CA PRO A 71 -15.20 13.07 -31.30
C PRO A 71 -14.03 12.97 -32.30
N SER A 72 -13.31 11.85 -32.36
CA SER A 72 -12.16 11.65 -33.23
C SER A 72 -12.12 10.25 -33.87
N ARG A 73 -11.32 10.07 -34.93
CA ARG A 73 -11.08 8.76 -35.56
C ARG A 73 -10.21 7.83 -34.70
N ASP A 74 -9.57 8.36 -33.67
CA ASP A 74 -8.68 7.63 -32.78
C ASP A 74 -9.44 7.07 -31.57
N ALA A 75 -8.99 5.92 -31.07
CA ALA A 75 -9.60 5.30 -29.90
C ALA A 75 -9.40 6.18 -28.65
N LYS A 76 -10.47 6.45 -27.89
CA LYS A 76 -10.37 7.25 -26.67
C LYS A 76 -9.64 6.46 -25.58
N THR A 77 -8.67 7.08 -24.92
CA THR A 77 -7.89 6.46 -23.86
C THR A 77 -8.30 7.01 -22.50
N GLY A 78 -8.41 6.13 -21.50
CA GLY A 78 -8.54 6.51 -20.10
C GLY A 78 -7.63 5.69 -19.21
N ALA A 79 -7.53 6.11 -17.96
CA ALA A 79 -6.74 5.44 -16.94
C ALA A 79 -7.59 5.22 -15.68
N ALA A 80 -7.35 4.10 -15.01
CA ALA A 80 -7.92 3.79 -13.72
C ALA A 80 -6.83 3.25 -12.79
N ASN A 81 -6.95 3.57 -11.51
CA ASN A 81 -6.09 3.05 -10.47
C ASN A 81 -6.93 2.25 -9.46
N LEU A 82 -6.58 0.98 -9.29
CA LEU A 82 -7.13 0.08 -8.28
C LEU A 82 -6.14 -0.06 -7.12
N SER A 83 -6.63 0.09 -5.90
CA SER A 83 -5.84 -0.05 -4.67
C SER A 83 -6.70 -0.66 -3.56
N GLN A 84 -6.13 -0.86 -2.38
CA GLN A 84 -6.88 -1.37 -1.22
C GLN A 84 -8.04 -0.44 -0.81
N LYS A 85 -7.91 0.88 -1.03
CA LYS A 85 -8.98 1.86 -0.74
C LYS A 85 -9.97 1.95 -1.91
N ARG A 86 -9.45 2.00 -3.13
CA ARG A 86 -10.25 2.08 -4.35
C ARG A 86 -10.21 0.74 -5.08
N ASN A 87 -10.99 -0.21 -4.59
CA ASN A 87 -10.89 -1.60 -4.99
C ASN A 87 -11.90 -2.02 -6.06
N SER A 88 -12.69 -1.08 -6.60
CA SER A 88 -13.70 -1.37 -7.63
C SER A 88 -13.49 -0.58 -8.92
N LEU A 89 -13.61 -1.25 -10.06
CA LEU A 89 -13.58 -0.67 -11.40
C LEU A 89 -14.87 -1.05 -12.14
N GLU A 90 -15.59 -0.06 -12.64
CA GLU A 90 -16.68 -0.26 -13.59
C GLU A 90 -16.27 0.23 -14.98
N VAL A 91 -16.47 -0.61 -15.98
CA VAL A 91 -16.33 -0.26 -17.39
C VAL A 91 -17.71 -0.29 -18.03
N MET A 92 -18.14 0.86 -18.54
CA MET A 92 -19.43 1.04 -19.19
C MET A 92 -19.23 1.38 -20.67
N CYS A 93 -19.64 0.46 -21.55
CA CYS A 93 -19.70 0.65 -22.98
C CYS A 93 -21.14 1.02 -23.36
N LYS A 94 -21.38 2.28 -23.72
CA LYS A 94 -22.70 2.79 -24.12
C LYS A 94 -22.91 2.67 -25.63
N GLY A 95 -24.17 2.58 -26.03
CA GLY A 95 -24.54 2.27 -27.40
C GLY A 95 -24.28 0.79 -27.72
N ASN A 96 -24.23 0.44 -29.00
CA ASN A 96 -23.98 -0.94 -29.44
C ASN A 96 -22.52 -1.40 -29.24
N LEU A 97 -21.78 -0.79 -28.32
CA LEU A 97 -20.41 -1.12 -28.00
C LEU A 97 -20.35 -2.32 -27.04
N LYS A 98 -19.30 -3.13 -27.16
CA LYS A 98 -19.08 -4.32 -26.32
C LYS A 98 -17.82 -4.17 -25.48
N CYS A 99 -17.85 -4.65 -24.24
CA CYS A 99 -16.64 -4.69 -23.42
C CYS A 99 -15.60 -5.65 -24.02
N ALA A 100 -14.32 -5.38 -23.77
CA ALA A 100 -13.20 -6.20 -24.23
C ALA A 100 -12.22 -6.50 -23.08
N PRO A 101 -11.59 -7.70 -23.08
CA PRO A 101 -11.76 -8.79 -24.05
C PRO A 101 -13.07 -9.57 -23.87
N ASP A 102 -13.63 -10.09 -24.96
CA ASP A 102 -14.77 -11.02 -25.00
C ASP A 102 -15.93 -10.69 -24.04
N GLU A 103 -16.38 -9.43 -24.06
CA GLU A 103 -17.46 -8.93 -23.20
C GLU A 103 -17.18 -9.09 -21.69
N LEU A 104 -15.92 -9.31 -21.32
CA LEU A 104 -15.47 -9.60 -19.95
C LEU A 104 -16.27 -10.76 -19.33
N LYS A 105 -16.52 -11.80 -20.12
CA LYS A 105 -17.26 -13.00 -19.68
C LYS A 105 -16.41 -13.92 -18.78
N ALA A 106 -15.08 -13.89 -18.96
CA ALA A 106 -14.12 -14.65 -18.17
C ALA A 106 -13.31 -13.73 -17.24
N SER A 107 -12.46 -14.32 -16.38
CA SER A 107 -11.50 -13.58 -15.53
C SER A 107 -10.26 -13.15 -16.32
N THR A 108 -10.47 -12.59 -17.52
CA THR A 108 -9.41 -12.26 -18.48
C THR A 108 -9.37 -10.77 -18.77
N VAL A 109 -8.17 -10.28 -19.04
CA VAL A 109 -7.88 -8.88 -19.37
C VAL A 109 -6.75 -8.84 -20.40
N CYS A 110 -6.59 -7.71 -21.08
CA CYS A 110 -5.47 -7.56 -22.01
C CYS A 110 -4.19 -7.23 -21.26
N ALA A 111 -3.06 -7.71 -21.78
CA ALA A 111 -1.75 -7.42 -21.21
C ALA A 111 -1.47 -5.90 -21.19
N ALA A 112 -0.61 -5.47 -20.26
CA ALA A 112 -0.16 -4.08 -20.18
C ALA A 112 0.37 -3.58 -21.53
N GLY A 113 0.10 -2.30 -21.83
CA GLY A 113 0.53 -1.68 -23.10
C GLY A 113 -0.27 -2.07 -24.35
N THR A 114 -1.29 -2.95 -24.24
CA THR A 114 -2.17 -3.28 -25.36
C THR A 114 -2.94 -2.04 -25.83
N ARG A 115 -2.67 -1.59 -27.06
CA ARG A 115 -3.39 -0.45 -27.69
C ARG A 115 -4.58 -0.88 -28.55
N ASP A 116 -4.49 -2.09 -29.11
CA ASP A 116 -5.50 -2.64 -30.01
C ASP A 116 -6.15 -3.86 -29.36
N LEU A 117 -7.35 -3.66 -28.82
CA LEU A 117 -8.12 -4.68 -28.12
C LEU A 117 -8.57 -5.81 -29.06
N THR A 118 -8.57 -5.59 -30.37
CA THR A 118 -8.94 -6.63 -31.35
C THR A 118 -7.92 -7.78 -31.41
N LYS A 119 -6.70 -7.54 -30.92
CA LYS A 119 -5.65 -8.55 -30.81
C LYS A 119 -5.80 -9.40 -29.55
N CYS A 120 -6.57 -8.95 -28.58
CA CYS A 120 -6.74 -9.57 -27.27
C CYS A 120 -7.90 -10.57 -27.27
N LYS A 121 -7.69 -11.74 -27.88
CA LYS A 121 -8.75 -12.75 -28.13
C LYS A 121 -8.56 -14.08 -27.42
N ASP A 122 -7.31 -14.51 -27.23
CA ASP A 122 -7.03 -15.79 -26.58
C ASP A 122 -6.04 -15.60 -25.44
N VAL A 123 -6.28 -16.27 -24.31
CA VAL A 123 -5.22 -16.46 -23.32
C VAL A 123 -4.24 -17.47 -23.90
N LYS A 124 -3.04 -17.00 -24.19
CA LYS A 124 -1.93 -17.86 -24.61
C LYS A 124 -0.90 -17.87 -23.50
N ASP A 125 -0.26 -19.00 -23.28
CA ASP A 125 0.92 -19.05 -22.42
C ASP A 125 2.12 -18.50 -23.21
N GLY A 126 2.85 -17.55 -22.63
CA GLY A 126 4.11 -17.03 -23.18
C GLY A 126 4.12 -15.53 -23.51
N ARG A 127 5.28 -15.09 -24.01
CA ARG A 127 5.69 -13.67 -24.16
C ARG A 127 4.82 -12.79 -25.06
N ASP A 128 4.01 -13.38 -25.93
CA ASP A 128 3.14 -12.67 -26.88
C ASP A 128 1.65 -12.76 -26.52
N ALA A 129 1.35 -13.10 -25.26
CA ALA A 129 0.00 -13.20 -24.75
C ALA A 129 -0.67 -11.81 -24.71
N SER A 130 -1.46 -11.51 -25.74
CA SER A 130 -2.29 -10.31 -25.79
C SER A 130 -3.37 -10.26 -24.70
N CYS A 131 -3.71 -11.43 -24.13
CA CYS A 131 -4.73 -11.61 -23.12
C CYS A 131 -4.18 -12.49 -21.98
N VAL A 132 -4.45 -12.12 -20.73
CA VAL A 132 -3.95 -12.77 -19.53
C VAL A 132 -5.07 -12.97 -18.52
N TYR A 133 -4.93 -13.97 -17.64
CA TYR A 133 -5.87 -14.16 -16.54
C TYR A 133 -5.59 -13.16 -15.40
N LEU A 134 -6.65 -12.57 -14.83
CA LEU A 134 -6.56 -11.66 -13.69
C LEU A 134 -5.79 -12.26 -12.50
N HIS A 135 -5.94 -13.56 -12.23
CA HIS A 135 -5.28 -14.19 -11.09
C HIS A 135 -3.74 -14.23 -11.21
N THR A 136 -3.19 -14.05 -12.42
CA THR A 136 -1.74 -13.96 -12.62
C THR A 136 -1.17 -12.60 -12.21
N LEU A 137 -2.02 -11.58 -12.19
CA LEU A 137 -1.69 -10.19 -11.85
C LEU A 137 -2.00 -9.83 -10.39
N LEU A 138 -2.84 -10.63 -9.74
CA LEU A 138 -3.34 -10.38 -8.39
C LEU A 138 -2.59 -11.27 -7.39
N ALA A 139 -2.67 -10.92 -6.09
CA ALA A 139 -2.19 -11.84 -5.05
C ALA A 139 -2.98 -13.14 -5.14
N GLU A 140 -2.29 -14.28 -4.92
CA GLU A 140 -2.81 -15.65 -4.99
C GLU A 140 -4.32 -15.71 -4.76
N ALA A 141 -5.07 -15.73 -5.86
CA ALA A 141 -6.51 -15.69 -5.79
C ALA A 141 -7.04 -17.13 -5.92
N PRO A 142 -7.99 -17.55 -5.07
CA PRO A 142 -8.92 -18.57 -5.51
C PRO A 142 -9.60 -18.06 -6.78
N THR A 143 -10.10 -18.98 -7.59
CA THR A 143 -10.81 -18.80 -8.88
C THR A 143 -12.10 -17.94 -8.81
N SER A 144 -12.28 -17.12 -7.77
CA SER A 144 -13.47 -16.34 -7.43
C SER A 144 -13.50 -14.92 -8.02
N ILE A 145 -12.37 -14.31 -8.38
CA ILE A 145 -12.35 -12.94 -8.94
C ILE A 145 -12.83 -12.96 -10.38
N LYS A 146 -13.99 -12.35 -10.61
CA LYS A 146 -14.69 -12.33 -11.89
C LYS A 146 -15.33 -10.96 -12.12
N TRP A 147 -15.49 -10.60 -13.38
CA TRP A 147 -16.31 -9.46 -13.77
C TRP A 147 -17.79 -9.76 -13.53
N GLN A 148 -18.50 -8.82 -12.92
CA GLN A 148 -19.92 -8.91 -12.62
C GLN A 148 -20.69 -7.98 -13.56
N ALA A 149 -21.83 -8.44 -14.07
CA ALA A 149 -22.73 -7.57 -14.84
C ALA A 149 -23.39 -6.56 -13.89
N VAL A 150 -23.42 -5.29 -14.30
CA VAL A 150 -24.17 -4.26 -13.59
C VAL A 150 -25.41 -3.94 -14.42
N SER A 151 -26.58 -3.96 -13.79
CA SER A 151 -27.82 -3.57 -14.46
C SER A 151 -27.80 -2.07 -14.74
N VAL A 152 -27.77 -1.72 -16.02
CA VAL A 152 -27.92 -0.33 -16.46
C VAL A 152 -29.42 -0.01 -16.48
N GLN A 153 -29.86 1.01 -15.75
CA GLN A 153 -31.27 1.44 -15.80
C GLN A 153 -31.54 2.18 -17.12
N GLY A 154 -32.21 1.51 -18.07
CA GLY A 154 -32.64 2.10 -19.34
C GLY A 154 -32.96 1.06 -20.42
N LYS A 155 -33.72 1.44 -21.46
CA LYS A 155 -34.01 0.62 -22.66
C LYS A 155 -32.84 0.63 -23.67
N GLY A 156 -31.62 0.40 -23.22
CA GLY A 156 -30.40 0.51 -24.04
C GLY A 156 -29.70 -0.82 -24.28
N THR A 157 -28.87 -0.88 -25.32
CA THR A 157 -27.90 -1.97 -25.60
C THR A 157 -26.59 -1.82 -24.82
N ASP A 158 -26.56 -0.90 -23.84
CA ASP A 158 -25.41 -0.58 -23.02
C ASP A 158 -24.92 -1.80 -22.23
N GLN A 159 -23.60 -1.98 -22.20
CA GLN A 159 -22.94 -3.03 -21.45
C GLN A 159 -22.12 -2.42 -20.32
N SER A 160 -22.44 -2.79 -19.07
CA SER A 160 -21.63 -2.43 -17.90
C SER A 160 -21.09 -3.66 -17.16
N LYS A 161 -19.80 -3.60 -16.81
CA LYS A 161 -19.07 -4.67 -16.13
C LYS A 161 -18.28 -4.09 -14.96
N MET A 162 -18.36 -4.74 -13.80
CA MET A 162 -17.66 -4.34 -12.59
C MET A 162 -16.68 -5.41 -12.12
N LEU A 163 -15.47 -4.99 -11.79
CA LEU A 163 -14.46 -5.78 -11.11
C LEU A 163 -14.27 -5.21 -9.71
N THR A 164 -14.33 -6.07 -8.69
CA THR A 164 -14.05 -5.70 -7.30
C THR A 164 -12.99 -6.62 -6.73
N LEU A 165 -11.97 -6.04 -6.12
CA LEU A 165 -10.87 -6.78 -5.49
C LEU A 165 -11.11 -6.89 -3.98
N GLY A 166 -11.11 -8.10 -3.45
CA GLY A 166 -11.07 -8.33 -2.01
C GLY A 166 -9.70 -7.93 -1.43
N PRO A 167 -9.60 -7.60 -0.13
CA PRO A 167 -8.32 -7.29 0.52
C PRO A 167 -7.23 -8.35 0.31
N GLU A 168 -7.63 -9.62 0.18
CA GLU A 168 -6.78 -10.78 -0.08
C GLU A 168 -6.28 -10.87 -1.52
N ASN A 169 -6.93 -10.20 -2.47
CA ASN A 169 -6.57 -10.23 -3.89
C ASN A 169 -5.66 -9.07 -4.29
N ILE A 170 -5.47 -8.08 -3.41
CA ILE A 170 -4.56 -6.96 -3.67
C ILE A 170 -3.12 -7.53 -3.77
N PRO A 171 -2.41 -7.30 -4.89
CA PRO A 171 -1.14 -7.94 -5.17
C PRO A 171 -0.02 -7.52 -4.21
N TYR A 172 1.06 -8.31 -4.21
CA TYR A 172 2.30 -8.00 -3.50
C TYR A 172 3.22 -7.08 -4.29
N VAL A 173 3.00 -6.89 -5.58
CA VAL A 173 3.78 -6.03 -6.49
C VAL A 173 2.82 -5.25 -7.37
N ASP A 174 3.23 -4.07 -7.86
CA ASP A 174 2.37 -3.27 -8.73
C ASP A 174 2.11 -3.99 -10.06
N GLY A 175 0.84 -4.06 -10.45
CA GLY A 175 0.40 -4.71 -11.67
C GLY A 175 -0.21 -3.71 -12.66
N GLN A 176 -0.32 -4.13 -13.92
CA GLN A 176 -1.05 -3.38 -14.93
C GLN A 176 -1.74 -4.30 -15.93
N PHE A 177 -2.93 -3.90 -16.37
CA PHE A 177 -3.64 -4.54 -17.48
C PHE A 177 -4.45 -3.51 -18.26
N VAL A 178 -5.02 -3.94 -19.39
CA VAL A 178 -5.88 -3.10 -20.23
C VAL A 178 -7.24 -3.78 -20.45
N VAL A 179 -8.29 -2.97 -20.42
CA VAL A 179 -9.66 -3.33 -20.84
C VAL A 179 -10.23 -2.21 -21.70
N GLY A 180 -11.46 -2.34 -22.19
CA GLY A 180 -12.11 -1.23 -22.87
C GLY A 180 -13.36 -1.64 -23.62
N CYS A 181 -13.63 -0.92 -24.70
CA CYS A 181 -14.81 -1.11 -25.53
C CYS A 181 -14.44 -1.24 -27.00
N MET A 182 -15.12 -2.15 -27.70
CA MET A 182 -15.05 -2.36 -29.14
C MET A 182 -16.41 -2.08 -29.78
N ASP A 183 -16.42 -1.94 -31.10
CA ASP A 183 -17.66 -1.98 -31.89
C ASP A 183 -18.41 -3.31 -31.72
N SER A 184 -19.69 -3.34 -32.14
CA SER A 184 -20.57 -4.50 -32.01
C SER A 184 -20.02 -5.76 -32.71
N SER A 185 -19.23 -5.58 -33.77
CA SER A 185 -18.55 -6.62 -34.54
C SER A 185 -17.20 -7.06 -33.97
N ALA A 186 -16.71 -6.44 -32.89
CA ALA A 186 -15.40 -6.70 -32.30
C ALA A 186 -14.23 -6.59 -33.30
N SER A 187 -14.36 -5.67 -34.26
CA SER A 187 -13.41 -5.37 -35.34
C SER A 187 -12.61 -4.10 -35.12
N THR A 188 -13.09 -3.19 -34.27
CA THR A 188 -12.44 -1.90 -34.04
C THR A 188 -12.41 -1.56 -32.55
N THR A 189 -11.22 -1.22 -32.06
CA THR A 189 -11.06 -0.64 -30.72
C THR A 189 -11.67 0.76 -30.68
N LYS A 190 -12.57 1.02 -29.73
CA LYS A 190 -13.26 2.31 -29.58
C LYS A 190 -12.73 3.10 -28.39
N CYS A 191 -12.54 2.42 -27.26
CA CYS A 191 -11.88 3.00 -26.11
C CYS A 191 -10.97 1.99 -25.42
N THR A 192 -9.89 2.47 -24.80
CA THR A 192 -8.98 1.68 -23.96
C THR A 192 -8.89 2.28 -22.56
N VAL A 193 -8.89 1.44 -21.55
CA VAL A 193 -8.68 1.79 -20.15
C VAL A 193 -7.42 1.08 -19.69
N THR A 194 -6.36 1.84 -19.42
CA THR A 194 -5.19 1.30 -18.74
C THR A 194 -5.46 1.25 -17.25
N VAL A 195 -5.45 0.05 -16.68
CA VAL A 195 -5.74 -0.18 -15.26
C VAL A 195 -4.42 -0.48 -14.56
N SER A 196 -4.01 0.40 -13.66
CA SER A 196 -2.92 0.14 -12.72
C SER A 196 -3.50 -0.47 -11.45
N VAL A 197 -2.88 -1.52 -10.94
CA VAL A 197 -3.24 -2.15 -9.66
C VAL A 197 -2.08 -1.93 -8.70
N GLU A 198 -2.30 -1.10 -7.69
CA GLU A 198 -1.32 -0.86 -6.65
C GLU A 198 -1.16 -2.09 -5.77
N ALA A 199 0.09 -2.43 -5.46
CA ALA A 199 0.37 -3.41 -4.44
C ALA A 199 -0.19 -2.96 -3.08
N ARG A 200 -0.42 -3.94 -2.21
CA ARG A 200 -0.78 -3.65 -0.83
C ARG A 200 0.37 -2.97 -0.08
N ALA A 201 0.04 -2.26 0.99
CA ALA A 201 1.06 -1.82 1.94
C ALA A 201 1.63 -3.01 2.72
N SER A 202 2.93 -2.97 3.00
CA SER A 202 3.53 -3.86 3.99
C SER A 202 2.92 -3.56 5.35
N ALA A 203 2.60 -4.60 6.11
CA ALA A 203 1.87 -4.46 7.36
C ALA A 203 2.32 -5.46 8.41
N THR A 204 2.32 -4.99 9.66
CA THR A 204 2.55 -5.80 10.85
C THR A 204 1.21 -6.09 11.52
N ASN A 205 0.92 -7.37 11.73
CA ASN A 205 -0.23 -7.82 12.52
C ASN A 205 0.27 -8.77 13.63
N GLY A 206 0.28 -8.27 14.87
CA GLY A 206 0.91 -8.96 15.99
C GLY A 206 2.39 -9.23 15.73
N GLN A 207 2.78 -10.50 15.79
CA GLN A 207 4.16 -10.96 15.55
C GLN A 207 4.43 -11.29 14.08
N THR A 208 3.48 -11.05 13.17
CA THR A 208 3.64 -11.37 11.74
C THR A 208 3.76 -10.10 10.93
N VAL A 209 4.88 -9.95 10.21
CA VAL A 209 5.10 -8.89 9.24
C VAL A 209 4.89 -9.46 7.85
N ARG A 210 3.95 -8.89 7.09
CA ARG A 210 3.71 -9.24 5.70
C ARG A 210 4.27 -8.16 4.81
N CYS A 211 5.28 -8.51 4.01
CA CYS A 211 5.92 -7.59 3.11
C CYS A 211 5.26 -7.59 1.73
N ALA A 212 5.28 -6.42 1.10
CA ALA A 212 4.88 -6.16 -0.27
C ALA A 212 5.88 -5.17 -0.89
N TYR A 213 5.82 -5.03 -2.21
CA TYR A 213 6.92 -4.50 -3.00
C TYR A 213 6.49 -3.49 -4.08
N GLY A 214 5.27 -2.97 -4.05
CA GLY A 214 4.87 -1.87 -4.92
C GLY A 214 5.55 -0.56 -4.54
N ALA A 215 5.49 0.42 -5.44
CA ALA A 215 6.13 1.72 -5.28
C ALA A 215 5.76 2.44 -3.97
N SER A 216 4.53 2.20 -3.49
CA SER A 216 3.97 2.78 -2.27
C SER A 216 3.83 1.79 -1.12
N SER A 217 4.36 0.56 -1.24
CA SER A 217 4.18 -0.49 -0.23
C SER A 217 4.94 -0.26 1.06
N ASN A 218 6.09 0.43 1.00
CA ASN A 218 7.03 0.57 2.11
C ASN A 218 7.34 2.04 2.42
N PRO A 219 6.35 2.89 2.77
CA PRO A 219 6.61 4.30 3.09
C PRO A 219 7.33 4.49 4.43
N SER A 220 7.34 3.46 5.28
CA SER A 220 7.99 3.45 6.60
C SER A 220 8.39 2.03 7.00
N HIS A 221 9.32 1.93 7.95
CA HIS A 221 9.73 0.65 8.51
C HIS A 221 8.60 0.00 9.29
N GLN A 222 8.54 -1.31 9.22
CA GLN A 222 7.73 -2.13 10.10
C GLN A 222 8.46 -2.29 11.44
N THR A 223 7.72 -2.47 12.53
CA THR A 223 8.31 -2.62 13.86
C THR A 223 7.64 -3.70 14.65
N VAL A 224 8.42 -4.55 15.31
CA VAL A 224 7.93 -5.61 16.19
C VAL A 224 8.76 -5.62 17.48
N THR A 225 8.11 -5.91 18.60
CA THR A 225 8.77 -6.13 19.88
C THR A 225 8.66 -7.61 20.26
N LEU A 226 9.77 -8.21 20.62
CA LEU A 226 9.86 -9.56 21.17
C LEU A 226 10.08 -9.48 22.67
N SER A 227 9.28 -10.23 23.40
CA SER A 227 9.36 -10.42 24.85
C SER A 227 9.34 -11.91 25.17
N PRO A 228 9.67 -12.34 26.40
CA PRO A 228 9.58 -13.76 26.77
C PRO A 228 8.19 -14.38 26.55
N SER A 229 7.11 -13.58 26.58
CA SER A 229 5.73 -14.04 26.31
C SER A 229 5.31 -13.91 24.84
N GLN A 230 5.94 -13.01 24.08
CA GLN A 230 5.75 -12.84 22.63
C GLN A 230 7.10 -13.06 21.93
N ASN A 231 7.54 -14.31 21.96
CA ASN A 231 8.94 -14.65 21.75
C ASN A 231 9.31 -15.01 20.32
N SER A 232 8.43 -14.70 19.37
CA SER A 232 8.66 -14.99 17.96
C SER A 232 8.20 -13.86 17.04
N ILE A 233 8.84 -13.76 15.88
CA ILE A 233 8.43 -12.91 14.77
C ILE A 233 8.42 -13.75 13.51
N THR A 234 7.42 -13.57 12.65
CA THR A 234 7.35 -14.18 11.32
C THR A 234 7.39 -13.11 10.25
N LEU A 235 8.35 -13.22 9.33
CA LEU A 235 8.45 -12.43 8.11
C LEU A 235 7.82 -13.22 6.97
N VAL A 236 6.79 -12.67 6.34
CA VAL A 236 6.18 -13.24 5.14
C VAL A 236 6.67 -12.40 3.96
N CYS A 237 7.70 -12.91 3.27
CA CYS A 237 8.26 -12.26 2.09
C CYS A 237 7.47 -12.59 0.82
N GLY A 238 6.73 -13.70 0.80
CA GLY A 238 5.98 -14.13 -0.39
C GLY A 238 6.89 -14.65 -1.51
N LYS A 239 6.28 -15.18 -2.57
CA LYS A 239 7.02 -15.76 -3.71
C LYS A 239 7.81 -14.71 -4.49
N GLU A 240 7.39 -13.45 -4.42
CA GLU A 240 7.97 -12.28 -5.05
C GLU A 240 9.16 -11.71 -4.28
N GLY A 241 9.40 -12.17 -3.04
CA GLY A 241 10.42 -11.61 -2.16
C GLY A 241 11.50 -12.60 -1.71
N VAL A 242 12.63 -12.05 -1.28
CA VAL A 242 13.73 -12.76 -0.60
C VAL A 242 13.97 -12.13 0.77
N VAL A 243 14.31 -12.96 1.76
CA VAL A 243 14.62 -12.49 3.11
C VAL A 243 15.98 -11.78 3.16
N LEU A 244 16.06 -10.76 4.01
CA LEU A 244 17.25 -9.98 4.28
C LEU A 244 17.60 -9.99 5.78
N PRO A 245 18.90 -10.08 6.15
CA PRO A 245 20.04 -10.35 5.26
C PRO A 245 19.95 -11.72 4.58
N THR A 246 20.75 -11.97 3.55
CA THR A 246 20.75 -13.29 2.87
C THR A 246 21.09 -14.42 3.84
N LYS A 247 21.90 -14.12 4.87
CA LYS A 247 22.18 -15.00 6.02
C LYS A 247 21.41 -14.56 7.25
N VAL A 248 20.08 -14.49 7.13
CA VAL A 248 19.18 -14.02 8.22
C VAL A 248 19.30 -14.88 9.48
N ASP A 249 19.77 -16.11 9.38
CA ASP A 249 20.01 -17.04 10.50
C ASP A 249 21.35 -16.82 11.22
N HIS A 250 22.16 -15.87 10.76
CA HIS A 250 23.47 -15.55 11.32
C HIS A 250 23.67 -14.07 11.57
N THR A 251 23.10 -13.23 10.72
CA THR A 251 23.39 -11.80 10.67
C THR A 251 22.12 -10.96 10.68
N PHE A 252 22.27 -9.74 11.18
CA PHE A 252 21.24 -8.71 11.19
C PHE A 252 21.85 -7.34 10.85
N CYS A 253 21.02 -6.41 10.42
CA CYS A 253 21.41 -5.04 10.12
C CYS A 253 21.26 -4.13 11.34
N SER A 254 22.09 -3.10 11.45
CA SER A 254 22.03 -2.14 12.56
C SER A 254 20.67 -1.46 12.66
N ALA A 255 20.26 -1.08 13.88
CA ALA A 255 18.97 -0.47 14.15
C ALA A 255 18.67 0.80 13.33
N GLU A 256 19.72 1.53 12.92
CA GLU A 256 19.62 2.81 12.20
C GLU A 256 19.72 2.65 10.67
N SER A 257 19.75 1.41 10.16
CA SER A 257 19.90 1.13 8.72
C SER A 257 18.69 0.43 8.13
N ASP A 258 18.53 0.55 6.81
CA ASP A 258 17.62 -0.31 6.05
C ASP A 258 18.10 -1.77 6.04
N ALA A 259 17.16 -2.67 5.80
CA ALA A 259 17.50 -4.06 5.51
C ALA A 259 18.26 -4.13 4.19
N LYS A 260 19.34 -4.92 4.15
CA LYS A 260 20.18 -5.11 2.97
C LYS A 260 20.72 -6.53 2.93
N GLU A 261 21.23 -6.96 1.78
CA GLU A 261 21.70 -8.34 1.56
C GLU A 261 22.83 -8.74 2.50
N ALA A 262 23.81 -7.85 2.70
CA ALA A 262 24.97 -8.08 3.56
C ALA A 262 24.95 -7.11 4.75
N CYS A 263 24.94 -7.66 5.95
CA CYS A 263 24.98 -6.93 7.21
C CYS A 263 26.02 -7.53 8.16
N ASP A 264 26.63 -6.68 8.98
CA ASP A 264 27.77 -7.06 9.84
C ASP A 264 27.37 -7.42 11.28
N GLY A 265 26.10 -7.20 11.67
CA GLY A 265 25.64 -7.51 13.02
C GLY A 265 25.48 -9.02 13.21
N GLU A 266 26.08 -9.59 14.25
CA GLU A 266 25.96 -11.02 14.56
C GLU A 266 25.08 -11.26 15.78
N TYR A 267 24.11 -12.19 15.71
CA TYR A 267 23.19 -12.45 16.83
C TYR A 267 23.88 -12.79 18.15
N LYS A 268 25.01 -13.50 18.10
CA LYS A 268 25.77 -13.89 19.30
C LYS A 268 26.31 -12.70 20.09
N THR A 269 26.48 -11.54 19.46
CA THR A 269 26.97 -10.32 20.13
C THR A 269 25.92 -9.71 21.06
N ILE A 270 24.64 -9.82 20.70
CA ILE A 270 23.52 -9.29 21.50
C ILE A 270 22.83 -10.39 22.32
N MET A 271 22.89 -11.64 21.86
CA MET A 271 22.31 -12.82 22.48
C MET A 271 23.33 -13.97 22.45
N PRO A 272 24.21 -14.10 23.48
CA PRO A 272 25.29 -15.09 23.48
C PRO A 272 24.84 -16.55 23.30
N GLY A 273 23.61 -16.86 23.73
CA GLY A 273 23.00 -18.20 23.58
C GLY A 273 22.31 -18.45 22.24
N PHE A 274 22.44 -17.56 21.26
CA PHE A 274 21.80 -17.69 19.96
C PHE A 274 22.24 -18.94 19.20
N GLU A 275 21.26 -19.63 18.62
CA GLU A 275 21.45 -20.75 17.69
C GLU A 275 20.75 -20.45 16.36
N SER A 276 21.38 -20.78 15.23
CA SER A 276 20.78 -20.52 13.91
C SER A 276 19.45 -21.26 13.69
N THR A 277 19.23 -22.35 14.42
CA THR A 277 17.98 -23.14 14.43
C THR A 277 16.76 -22.36 14.95
N TRP A 278 16.98 -21.21 15.58
CA TRP A 278 15.91 -20.31 16.02
C TRP A 278 15.22 -19.62 14.84
N TRP A 279 15.92 -19.48 13.71
CA TRP A 279 15.31 -19.12 12.45
C TRP A 279 14.84 -20.37 11.70
N LYS A 280 13.59 -20.34 11.23
CA LYS A 280 12.99 -21.41 10.43
C LYS A 280 12.30 -20.83 9.23
N ALA A 281 12.63 -21.34 8.05
CA ALA A 281 11.80 -21.13 6.87
C ALA A 281 10.57 -22.06 6.95
N ASP A 282 9.44 -21.59 6.44
CA ASP A 282 8.27 -22.43 6.23
C ASP A 282 8.49 -23.41 5.06
N ALA A 283 7.56 -24.34 4.87
CA ALA A 283 7.67 -25.34 3.80
C ALA A 283 7.69 -24.72 2.39
N SER A 284 7.12 -23.52 2.22
CA SER A 284 7.13 -22.82 0.94
C SER A 284 8.44 -22.07 0.67
N GLY A 285 9.26 -21.83 1.69
CA GLY A 285 10.49 -21.04 1.60
C GLY A 285 10.24 -19.55 1.39
N TYR A 286 9.03 -19.07 1.69
CA TYR A 286 8.62 -17.66 1.51
C TYR A 286 8.28 -16.96 2.81
N SER A 287 8.25 -17.70 3.92
CA SER A 287 8.08 -17.15 5.27
C SER A 287 9.20 -17.62 6.19
N TYR A 288 9.67 -16.72 7.06
CA TYR A 288 10.80 -16.97 7.96
C TYR A 288 10.42 -16.55 9.38
N THR A 289 10.56 -17.47 10.33
CA THR A 289 10.21 -17.24 11.73
C THR A 289 11.45 -17.29 12.60
N LEU A 290 11.70 -16.23 13.36
CA LEU A 290 12.64 -16.24 14.48
C LEU A 290 11.87 -16.56 15.76
N SER A 291 12.33 -17.56 16.52
CA SER A 291 11.77 -17.92 17.82
C SER A 291 12.87 -17.98 18.87
N ILE A 292 12.83 -17.07 19.85
CA ILE A 292 13.80 -17.01 20.95
C ILE A 292 13.21 -17.80 22.14
N PRO A 293 13.88 -18.82 22.68
CA PRO A 293 13.41 -19.47 23.90
C PRO A 293 13.27 -18.46 25.06
N ALA A 294 12.21 -18.58 25.86
CA ALA A 294 11.87 -17.57 26.87
C ALA A 294 12.98 -17.33 27.91
N ASP A 295 13.79 -18.35 28.22
CA ASP A 295 14.94 -18.31 29.13
C ASP A 295 16.24 -17.83 28.47
N LYS A 296 16.21 -17.55 27.16
CA LYS A 296 17.39 -17.17 26.36
C LYS A 296 17.35 -15.73 25.84
N PHE A 297 16.41 -14.93 26.33
CA PHE A 297 16.40 -13.49 26.07
C PHE A 297 17.67 -12.83 26.61
N PRO A 298 18.16 -11.77 25.96
CA PRO A 298 19.37 -11.08 26.37
C PRO A 298 19.18 -10.39 27.73
N ARG A 299 20.28 -10.07 28.43
CA ARG A 299 20.21 -9.32 29.70
C ARG A 299 19.90 -7.84 29.51
N GLU A 300 20.29 -7.30 28.35
CA GLU A 300 20.05 -5.92 27.97
C GLU A 300 19.16 -5.91 26.72
N PRO A 301 18.25 -4.93 26.58
CA PRO A 301 17.45 -4.82 25.38
C PRO A 301 18.32 -4.59 24.14
N ALA A 302 17.97 -5.23 23.03
CA ALA A 302 18.68 -5.10 21.77
C ALA A 302 17.73 -4.67 20.65
N LYS A 303 18.26 -4.01 19.62
CA LYS A 303 17.52 -3.66 18.40
C LYS A 303 18.27 -4.18 17.19
N ILE A 304 17.55 -4.85 16.31
CA ILE A 304 18.07 -5.39 15.06
C ILE A 304 17.16 -4.97 13.91
N VAL A 305 17.70 -5.02 12.70
CA VAL A 305 16.92 -4.86 11.47
C VAL A 305 17.09 -6.10 10.61
N VAL A 306 15.96 -6.58 10.10
CA VAL A 306 15.81 -7.63 9.08
C VAL A 306 14.77 -7.16 8.07
N GLY A 307 14.51 -7.92 7.01
CA GLY A 307 13.48 -7.51 6.08
C GLY A 307 13.24 -8.48 4.93
N CYS A 308 12.56 -7.98 3.92
CA CYS A 308 12.41 -8.65 2.64
C CYS A 308 12.67 -7.66 1.50
N GLN A 309 13.24 -8.14 0.40
CA GLN A 309 13.41 -7.37 -0.83
C GLN A 309 12.72 -8.10 -1.97
N GLN A 310 12.18 -7.32 -2.91
CA GLN A 310 11.65 -7.87 -4.15
C GLN A 310 12.74 -8.65 -4.89
N LYS A 311 12.44 -9.88 -5.32
CA LYS A 311 13.32 -10.63 -6.22
C LYS A 311 13.55 -9.80 -7.48
N GLU A 312 14.80 -9.70 -7.90
CA GLU A 312 15.08 -9.25 -9.25
C GLU A 312 14.36 -10.18 -10.22
N SER A 313 13.55 -9.60 -11.10
CA SER A 313 13.03 -10.35 -12.24
C SER A 313 14.25 -10.78 -13.04
N SER A 314 14.56 -12.08 -13.00
CA SER A 314 15.68 -12.63 -13.77
C SER A 314 15.66 -12.03 -15.18
N ALA A 315 16.78 -11.47 -15.64
CA ALA A 315 16.90 -10.73 -16.90
C ALA A 315 16.61 -11.57 -18.18
N GLY A 316 15.95 -12.72 -18.04
CA GLY A 316 15.36 -13.54 -19.10
C GLY A 316 13.84 -13.76 -19.00
N SER A 317 13.19 -13.42 -17.89
CA SER A 317 11.72 -13.43 -17.77
C SER A 317 11.18 -12.02 -17.99
N ARG A 318 11.16 -11.62 -19.27
CA ARG A 318 10.51 -10.39 -19.77
C ARG A 318 8.99 -10.54 -19.71
N ASP A 319 8.45 -10.77 -18.53
CA ASP A 319 7.01 -10.77 -18.29
C ASP A 319 6.60 -9.32 -18.01
N SER A 320 6.17 -8.61 -19.05
CA SER A 320 5.84 -7.18 -19.03
C SER A 320 4.54 -6.86 -18.29
N LEU A 321 4.20 -7.65 -17.28
CA LEU A 321 2.96 -7.55 -16.50
C LEU A 321 3.11 -6.67 -15.24
N TYR A 322 4.35 -6.46 -14.80
CA TYR A 322 4.68 -5.66 -13.63
C TYR A 322 5.22 -4.30 -14.06
N ARG A 323 4.80 -3.24 -13.34
CA ARG A 323 5.41 -1.92 -13.52
C ARG A 323 6.82 -1.94 -12.94
N ASP A 324 7.78 -1.43 -13.72
CA ASP A 324 9.14 -1.19 -13.26
C ASP A 324 9.12 -0.01 -12.26
N SER A 325 8.84 -0.32 -11.00
CA SER A 325 8.77 0.62 -9.89
C SER A 325 10.10 0.72 -9.12
N GLY A 326 11.15 0.02 -9.58
CA GLY A 326 12.39 -0.19 -8.81
C GLY A 326 12.18 -1.16 -7.63
N PRO A 327 13.21 -1.90 -7.19
CA PRO A 327 13.07 -2.84 -6.09
C PRO A 327 12.78 -2.08 -4.80
N THR A 328 11.61 -2.31 -4.19
CA THR A 328 11.30 -1.76 -2.88
C THR A 328 11.67 -2.75 -1.78
N VAL A 329 12.22 -2.24 -0.68
CA VAL A 329 12.66 -3.04 0.47
C VAL A 329 11.68 -2.84 1.61
N CYS A 330 11.20 -3.95 2.16
CA CYS A 330 10.40 -3.99 3.38
C CYS A 330 11.33 -4.14 4.58
N THR A 331 11.71 -3.02 5.19
CA THR A 331 12.56 -2.98 6.38
C THR A 331 11.75 -3.23 7.65
N VAL A 332 12.25 -4.11 8.52
CA VAL A 332 11.62 -4.52 9.78
C VAL A 332 12.58 -4.32 10.94
N GLY A 333 12.28 -3.34 11.79
CA GLY A 333 12.96 -3.13 13.06
C GLY A 333 12.40 -4.07 14.13
N VAL A 334 13.26 -4.88 14.74
CA VAL A 334 12.88 -5.79 15.82
C VAL A 334 13.55 -5.33 17.11
N THR A 335 12.73 -5.03 18.12
CA THR A 335 13.19 -4.76 19.48
C THR A 335 13.10 -6.05 20.29
N ILE A 336 14.21 -6.50 20.85
CA ILE A 336 14.29 -7.67 21.71
C ILE A 336 14.44 -7.17 23.14
N GLU A 337 13.45 -7.44 23.99
CA GLU A 337 13.47 -7.01 25.38
C GLU A 337 14.51 -7.79 26.21
N ALA A 338 14.87 -7.24 27.36
CA ALA A 338 15.68 -7.96 28.33
C ALA A 338 14.89 -9.08 29.00
N SER A 339 15.57 -10.17 29.36
CA SER A 339 15.02 -11.15 30.31
C SER A 339 14.76 -10.43 31.62
N GLN A 340 13.50 -10.39 32.09
CA GLN A 340 13.22 -9.90 33.44
C GLN A 340 14.01 -10.79 34.40
N ALA A 341 14.97 -10.21 35.12
CA ALA A 341 15.58 -10.89 36.24
C ALA A 341 14.43 -11.27 37.18
N THR A 342 14.19 -12.57 37.38
CA THR A 342 13.33 -13.02 38.45
C THR A 342 13.88 -12.39 39.72
N SER A 343 13.14 -11.44 40.29
CA SER A 343 13.43 -10.89 41.60
C SER A 343 13.37 -12.07 42.57
N VAL A 344 14.52 -12.63 42.89
CA VAL A 344 14.68 -13.60 43.96
C VAL A 344 14.20 -12.91 45.24
N SER A 345 12.97 -13.18 45.66
CA SER A 345 12.57 -12.86 47.02
C SER A 345 13.43 -13.74 47.91
N MET A 346 14.48 -13.16 48.49
CA MET A 346 15.15 -13.78 49.62
C MET A 346 14.11 -13.84 50.73
N GLY A 347 13.44 -14.99 50.86
CA GLY A 347 12.59 -15.29 51.99
C GLY A 347 13.44 -15.20 53.26
N VAL A 348 13.32 -14.09 53.97
CA VAL A 348 13.82 -13.98 55.34
C VAL A 348 12.96 -14.90 56.21
N SER A 349 13.44 -16.13 56.43
CA SER A 349 12.96 -16.97 57.53
C SER A 349 13.38 -16.33 58.85
N GLY A 350 12.62 -15.32 59.29
CA GLY A 350 12.73 -14.72 60.61
C GLY A 350 11.92 -15.53 61.62
N VAL A 351 12.58 -16.51 62.25
CA VAL A 351 12.11 -17.15 63.49
C VAL A 351 11.93 -16.05 64.54
N SER A 352 10.70 -15.79 64.98
CA SER A 352 10.43 -14.91 66.13
C SER A 352 9.78 -15.71 67.23
N ALA A 353 10.57 -15.94 68.27
CA ALA A 353 10.22 -16.66 69.48
C ALA A 353 9.17 -15.89 70.32
N PHE A 354 8.26 -16.65 70.91
CA PHE A 354 7.34 -16.20 71.95
C PHE A 354 8.11 -15.80 73.22
N LEU A 355 7.86 -14.60 73.76
CA LEU A 355 8.04 -14.31 75.18
C LEU A 355 6.87 -13.46 75.69
N ALA A 356 6.14 -14.05 76.63
CA ALA A 356 5.15 -13.40 77.47
C ALA A 356 5.85 -12.61 78.59
N GLY A 357 5.34 -11.44 78.95
CA GLY A 357 5.83 -10.65 80.08
C GLY A 357 4.78 -9.64 80.55
N ALA A 358 4.26 -9.87 81.75
CA ALA A 358 3.18 -9.13 82.39
C ALA A 358 3.56 -7.69 82.78
N SER A 359 2.63 -6.74 82.59
CA SER A 359 2.72 -5.39 83.13
C SER A 359 2.07 -5.32 84.52
N VAL A 360 2.87 -5.03 85.54
CA VAL A 360 2.40 -4.68 86.91
C VAL A 360 2.22 -3.16 86.99
N ASN A 361 1.02 -2.74 87.37
CA ASN A 361 0.71 -1.37 87.77
C ASN A 361 1.39 -1.05 89.12
N ALA A 362 2.04 0.10 89.22
CA ALA A 362 2.22 0.80 90.49
C ALA A 362 2.20 2.31 90.26
N LEU A 363 1.25 2.93 90.97
CA LEU A 363 0.89 4.34 91.02
C LEU A 363 1.78 5.11 92.01
N LEU A 364 1.62 6.45 92.00
CA LEU A 364 2.00 7.50 92.98
C LEU A 364 3.29 8.28 92.62
N ALA A 365 3.39 9.59 92.82
CA ALA A 365 2.47 10.71 93.12
C ALA A 365 3.36 11.97 93.23
N TYR A 366 2.82 13.14 92.87
CA TYR A 366 3.09 14.52 93.39
C TYR A 366 2.18 15.41 92.52
N LEU A 367 1.15 16.12 92.97
CA LEU A 367 0.80 16.78 94.25
C LEU A 367 -0.67 16.53 94.63
#